data_AF-A0A167DAH8-F1
#
_entry.id   AF-A0A167DAH8-F1
#
_cell.length_a   1.000
_cell.length_b   1.000
_cell.length_c   1.000
_cell.angle_alpha   90.00
_cell.angle_beta   90.00
_cell.angle_gamma   90.00
#
_symmetry.space_group_name_H-M   'P 1'
#
loop_
_entity.id
_entity.type
_entity.pdbx_description
1 polymer ?
#
loop_
_entity_poly.entity_id
_entity_poly.type
_entity_poly.pdbx_seq_one_letter_code
_entity_poly.pdbx_strand_id
1 'polypeptide(L)'
;MKLKAAVEANITCELKSLPEDISEVELIQHVKALNDDPAVHGILVQLPLPKGINEAAVTESVIPEKDVDGFGTVNIGELAKRGGNPLFVPCTPKGILVLLKESKVEIAGKTVVVLGRSDIVGSPVSYLLKSEDATVTVVHSKTRNIPEIVKTADIVIAAIGQPEFVKGDWLKPGAVVIDVGTNYISDETKKSGQRLVGDVEFSTASEVASKITPVPGGVGPMTVAMLLENVYSSAKRFYELESKRGINPLPLKVLTPVPSDFAISRAQKPKHISQVASEIGILSGELEQYGAHKAKVQLSILDRLKHRQNGKYVLVTGITPTPLGEGKSTTTVGLVQALGAHLNKMAFANVRQPSMGPTFGIKGGAAGGGYSQVIPMDEFNMHLTGDIHAIGAATNLLAAAIDTRIFHENSQKDGPLYRRLVPAKKGVRKFSPVMFRRLKKLGIDKTNPDDLTKEEIAKFARLDIDPETITWRRVVDCNDRHLRGITIGQAPTEKGQTRETGFDITVASECMAILALSNSLEDMRERLGRMVVASSRSGEPVTCDDIGCGGALTALLKDAIKPNLMQTLEGTYWLL
;
A
#
# COMPACT_ATOMS: atom_id res chain seq x y z
N MET A 1 24.28 -18.36 8.61
CA MET A 1 25.10 -17.25 9.16
C MET A 1 24.28 -15.96 9.31
N LYS A 2 23.69 -15.42 8.22
CA LYS A 2 22.88 -14.18 8.25
C LYS A 2 21.78 -14.16 9.34
N LEU A 3 20.91 -15.18 9.39
CA LEU A 3 19.83 -15.26 10.39
C LEU A 3 20.35 -15.24 11.84
N LYS A 4 21.42 -15.98 12.11
CA LYS A 4 22.05 -16.02 13.44
C LYS A 4 22.59 -14.63 13.83
N ALA A 5 23.30 -13.97 12.91
CA ALA A 5 23.84 -12.63 13.15
C ALA A 5 22.73 -11.59 13.34
N ALA A 6 21.62 -11.71 12.59
CA ALA A 6 20.45 -10.83 12.77
C ALA A 6 19.84 -10.99 14.17
N VAL A 7 19.68 -12.22 14.66
CA VAL A 7 19.21 -12.50 16.03
C VAL A 7 20.16 -11.90 17.07
N GLU A 8 21.47 -12.10 16.92
CA GLU A 8 22.50 -11.54 17.81
C GLU A 8 22.48 -10.00 17.84
N ALA A 9 22.17 -9.36 16.70
CA ALA A 9 22.05 -7.92 16.56
C ALA A 9 20.66 -7.36 16.92
N ASN A 10 19.73 -8.20 17.41
CA ASN A 10 18.34 -7.83 17.67
C ASN A 10 17.61 -7.22 16.45
N ILE A 11 17.88 -7.76 15.27
CA ILE A 11 17.22 -7.42 14.00
C ILE A 11 16.28 -8.56 13.62
N THR A 12 14.99 -8.27 13.52
CA THR A 12 14.00 -9.23 13.01
C THR A 12 14.29 -9.54 11.53
N CYS A 13 14.47 -10.82 11.21
CA CYS A 13 14.73 -11.27 9.85
C CYS A 13 13.83 -12.45 9.50
N GLU A 14 13.07 -12.34 8.42
CA GLU A 14 12.21 -13.40 7.89
C GLU A 14 12.84 -13.98 6.62
N LEU A 15 13.05 -15.30 6.58
CA LEU A 15 13.43 -16.00 5.37
C LEU A 15 12.19 -16.48 4.62
N LYS A 16 11.93 -15.90 3.44
CA LYS A 16 10.87 -16.38 2.55
C LYS A 16 11.43 -17.42 1.57
N SER A 17 11.18 -18.69 1.85
CA SER A 17 11.50 -19.79 0.93
C SER A 17 10.42 -19.91 -0.13
N LEU A 18 10.78 -19.68 -1.40
CA LEU A 18 9.88 -19.75 -2.54
C LEU A 18 10.21 -20.99 -3.40
N PRO A 19 9.23 -21.54 -4.14
CA PRO A 19 9.45 -22.68 -5.03
C PRO A 19 10.48 -22.38 -6.12
N GLU A 20 11.23 -23.40 -6.57
CA GLU A 20 12.23 -23.25 -7.64
C GLU A 20 11.58 -22.97 -9.02
N ASP A 21 10.32 -23.37 -9.20
CA ASP A 21 9.51 -23.16 -10.40
C ASP A 21 8.73 -21.84 -10.41
N ILE A 22 8.96 -20.95 -9.44
CA ILE A 22 8.32 -19.63 -9.40
C ILE A 22 8.63 -18.81 -10.65
N SER A 23 7.61 -18.10 -11.17
CA SER A 23 7.84 -17.18 -12.29
C SER A 23 8.51 -15.88 -11.85
N GLU A 24 9.21 -15.22 -12.77
CA GLU A 24 9.81 -13.89 -12.55
C GLU A 24 8.76 -12.86 -12.07
N VAL A 25 7.56 -12.90 -12.65
CA VAL A 25 6.46 -11.99 -12.31
C VAL A 25 6.00 -12.20 -10.87
N GLU A 26 5.82 -13.45 -10.44
CA GLU A 26 5.43 -13.77 -9.06
C GLU A 26 6.50 -13.35 -8.05
N LEU A 27 7.78 -13.59 -8.37
CA LEU A 27 8.89 -13.16 -7.52
C LEU A 27 8.94 -11.63 -7.37
N ILE A 28 8.77 -10.88 -8.45
CA ILE A 28 8.70 -9.40 -8.42
C ILE A 28 7.47 -8.93 -7.61
N GLN A 29 6.33 -9.61 -7.70
CA GLN A 29 5.16 -9.29 -6.88
C GLN A 29 5.43 -9.49 -5.38
N HIS A 30 6.17 -10.53 -5.01
CA HIS A 30 6.60 -10.72 -3.63
C HIS A 30 7.53 -9.60 -3.15
N VAL A 31 8.51 -9.19 -3.96
CA VAL A 31 9.39 -8.06 -3.63
C VAL A 31 8.59 -6.77 -3.49
N LYS A 32 7.63 -6.52 -4.39
CA LYS A 32 6.77 -5.34 -4.33
C LYS A 32 5.92 -5.30 -3.05
N ALA A 33 5.35 -6.43 -2.64
CA ALA A 33 4.62 -6.51 -1.37
C ALA A 33 5.51 -6.17 -0.16
N LEU A 34 6.77 -6.59 -0.18
CA LEU A 34 7.76 -6.24 0.85
C LEU A 34 8.18 -4.76 0.78
N ASN A 35 8.23 -4.17 -0.42
CA ASN A 35 8.47 -2.74 -0.59
C ASN A 35 7.35 -1.90 0.05
N ASP A 36 6.10 -2.33 -0.09
CA ASP A 36 4.94 -1.63 0.46
C ASP A 36 4.73 -1.88 1.97
N ASP A 37 5.42 -2.87 2.56
CA ASP A 37 5.31 -3.19 4.00
C ASP A 37 6.15 -2.23 4.88
N PRO A 38 5.53 -1.39 5.72
CA PRO A 38 6.24 -0.46 6.61
C PRO A 38 7.05 -1.14 7.73
N ALA A 39 6.80 -2.41 8.04
CA ALA A 39 7.58 -3.15 9.03
C ALA A 39 8.92 -3.65 8.46
N VAL A 40 9.06 -3.69 7.13
CA VAL A 40 10.25 -4.15 6.43
C VAL A 40 11.14 -2.96 6.11
N HIS A 41 12.38 -2.98 6.61
CA HIS A 41 13.35 -1.89 6.40
C HIS A 41 14.49 -2.28 5.44
N GLY A 42 14.57 -3.55 5.05
CA GLY A 42 15.59 -4.03 4.14
C GLY A 42 15.15 -5.30 3.45
N ILE A 43 15.46 -5.42 2.17
CA ILE A 43 15.18 -6.59 1.35
C ILE A 43 16.50 -7.10 0.78
N LEU A 44 16.70 -8.40 0.93
CA LEU A 44 17.86 -9.12 0.43
C LEU A 44 17.38 -10.19 -0.55
N VAL A 45 17.77 -10.05 -1.82
CA VAL A 45 17.54 -11.08 -2.84
C VAL A 45 18.75 -12.03 -2.84
N GLN A 46 18.54 -13.29 -2.48
CA GLN A 46 19.63 -14.26 -2.43
C GLN A 46 19.95 -14.77 -3.83
N LEU A 47 21.14 -14.41 -4.34
CA LEU A 47 21.67 -14.86 -5.62
C LEU A 47 22.51 -16.16 -5.48
N PRO A 48 22.65 -16.97 -6.56
CA PRO A 48 22.02 -16.82 -7.87
C PRO A 48 20.54 -17.22 -7.87
N LEU A 49 19.76 -16.69 -8.82
CA LEU A 49 18.36 -17.08 -9.02
C LEU A 49 18.21 -18.34 -9.91
N PRO A 50 17.05 -19.03 -9.87
CA PRO A 50 16.74 -20.12 -10.79
C PRO A 50 16.91 -19.74 -12.26
N LYS A 51 17.26 -20.72 -13.10
CA LYS A 51 17.48 -20.50 -14.54
C LYS A 51 16.23 -19.94 -15.20
N GLY A 52 16.40 -18.86 -15.98
CA GLY A 52 15.31 -18.21 -16.72
C GLY A 52 14.72 -16.98 -16.03
N ILE A 53 15.10 -16.70 -14.79
CA ILE A 53 14.77 -15.45 -14.10
C ILE A 53 15.90 -14.45 -14.30
N ASN A 54 15.54 -13.22 -14.68
CA ASN A 54 16.50 -12.13 -14.81
C ASN A 54 16.85 -11.54 -13.43
N GLU A 55 18.06 -11.82 -12.94
CA GLU A 55 18.56 -11.33 -11.66
C GLU A 55 18.48 -9.80 -11.56
N ALA A 56 18.86 -9.08 -12.61
CA ALA A 56 18.83 -7.61 -12.62
C ALA A 56 17.39 -7.08 -12.50
N ALA A 57 16.43 -7.71 -13.20
CA ALA A 57 15.03 -7.31 -13.10
C ALA A 57 14.48 -7.47 -11.67
N VAL A 58 14.86 -8.54 -10.98
CA VAL A 58 14.43 -8.81 -9.59
C VAL A 58 15.13 -7.86 -8.62
N THR A 59 16.45 -7.67 -8.72
CA THR A 59 17.18 -6.76 -7.82
C THR A 59 16.74 -5.31 -7.99
N GLU A 60 16.49 -4.85 -9.23
CA GLU A 60 15.96 -3.50 -9.51
C GLU A 60 14.51 -3.30 -9.06
N SER A 61 13.78 -4.38 -8.77
CA SER A 61 12.45 -4.27 -8.18
C SER A 61 12.47 -3.90 -6.69
N VAL A 62 13.62 -4.01 -6.01
CA VAL A 62 13.81 -3.53 -4.64
C VAL A 62 13.96 -2.01 -4.65
N ILE A 63 13.12 -1.28 -3.90
CA ILE A 63 13.22 0.19 -3.87
C ILE A 63 14.55 0.65 -3.24
N PRO A 64 15.12 1.79 -3.68
CA PRO A 64 16.43 2.25 -3.20
C PRO A 64 16.55 2.37 -1.69
N GLU A 65 15.46 2.69 -0.99
CA GLU A 65 15.41 2.85 0.46
C GLU A 65 15.48 1.53 1.22
N LYS A 66 15.18 0.39 0.56
CA LYS A 66 15.21 -0.96 1.15
C LYS A 66 16.27 -1.88 0.52
N ASP A 67 17.02 -1.40 -0.47
CA ASP A 67 18.12 -2.12 -1.11
C ASP A 67 19.37 -2.19 -0.22
N VAL A 68 19.28 -2.98 0.85
CA VAL A 68 20.34 -3.07 1.87
C VAL A 68 21.61 -3.76 1.37
N ASP A 69 21.55 -4.44 0.22
CA ASP A 69 22.71 -4.98 -0.49
C ASP A 69 23.40 -3.94 -1.39
N GLY A 70 22.74 -2.81 -1.67
CA GLY A 70 23.28 -1.69 -2.44
C GLY A 70 23.47 -1.97 -3.93
N PHE A 71 22.80 -3.00 -4.48
CA PHE A 71 22.99 -3.41 -5.88
C PHE A 71 22.14 -2.62 -6.88
N GLY A 72 21.11 -1.91 -6.41
CA GLY A 72 20.22 -1.13 -7.26
C GLY A 72 20.95 0.01 -7.97
N THR A 73 20.46 0.35 -9.15
CA THR A 73 21.04 1.36 -10.04
C THR A 73 21.26 2.71 -9.34
N VAL A 74 20.37 3.12 -8.42
CA VAL A 74 20.52 4.37 -7.66
C VAL A 74 21.77 4.32 -6.76
N ASN A 75 21.94 3.27 -5.98
CA ASN A 75 23.06 3.13 -5.05
C ASN A 75 24.40 2.99 -5.79
N ILE A 76 24.45 2.15 -6.82
CA ILE A 76 25.66 1.98 -7.64
C ILE A 76 25.98 3.27 -8.42
N GLY A 77 24.96 3.92 -8.97
CA GLY A 77 25.11 5.18 -9.70
C GLY A 77 25.65 6.30 -8.82
N GLU A 78 25.12 6.47 -7.61
CA GLU A 78 25.64 7.43 -6.64
C GLU A 78 27.05 7.07 -6.16
N LEU A 79 27.35 5.79 -5.95
CA LEU A 79 28.69 5.33 -5.59
C LEU A 79 29.74 5.65 -6.68
N ALA A 80 29.37 5.55 -7.95
CA ALA A 80 30.28 5.80 -9.07
C ALA A 80 30.50 7.30 -9.36
N LYS A 81 29.60 8.19 -8.91
CA LYS A 81 29.70 9.64 -9.12
C LYS A 81 30.72 10.27 -8.17
N ARG A 82 31.53 11.19 -8.68
CA ARG A 82 32.40 12.02 -7.82
C ARG A 82 31.52 12.91 -6.92
N GLY A 83 31.62 12.71 -5.61
CA GLY A 83 30.79 13.41 -4.62
C GLY A 83 29.36 12.89 -4.51
N GLY A 84 29.04 11.74 -5.10
CA GLY A 84 27.75 11.08 -4.91
C GLY A 84 27.58 10.56 -3.48
N ASN A 85 26.32 10.35 -3.08
CA ASN A 85 25.98 9.94 -1.71
C ASN A 85 24.96 8.80 -1.75
N PRO A 86 25.41 7.54 -1.94
CA PRO A 86 24.52 6.40 -2.02
C PRO A 86 23.78 6.18 -0.69
N LEU A 87 22.53 5.70 -0.75
CA LEU A 87 21.80 5.32 0.46
C LEU A 87 22.45 4.11 1.13
N PHE A 88 22.98 3.20 0.32
CA PHE A 88 23.71 2.02 0.76
C PHE A 88 24.95 1.79 -0.11
N VAL A 89 26.07 1.50 0.54
CA VAL A 89 27.26 0.98 -0.13
C VAL A 89 27.15 -0.55 -0.14
N PRO A 90 27.48 -1.22 -1.26
CA PRO A 90 27.38 -2.67 -1.33
C PRO A 90 28.16 -3.39 -0.23
N CYS A 91 27.52 -4.38 0.40
CA CYS A 91 27.96 -4.97 1.67
C CYS A 91 29.39 -5.50 1.63
N THR A 92 29.73 -6.27 0.58
CA THR A 92 31.07 -6.87 0.42
C THR A 92 32.14 -5.78 0.19
N PRO A 93 32.03 -4.89 -0.82
CA PRO A 93 32.92 -3.73 -0.99
C PRO A 93 33.09 -2.87 0.27
N LYS A 94 31.99 -2.57 0.98
CA LYS A 94 32.04 -1.84 2.25
C LYS A 94 32.86 -2.60 3.30
N GLY A 95 32.65 -3.91 3.40
CA GLY A 95 33.38 -4.78 4.33
C GLY A 95 34.87 -4.83 4.03
N ILE A 96 35.27 -4.86 2.75
CA ILE A 96 36.68 -4.78 2.33
C ILE A 96 37.31 -3.46 2.81
N LEU A 97 36.63 -2.34 2.60
CA LEU A 97 37.13 -1.03 3.02
C LEU A 97 37.29 -0.96 4.55
N VAL A 98 36.32 -1.46 5.30
CA VAL A 98 36.39 -1.54 6.77
C VAL A 98 37.55 -2.43 7.21
N LEU A 99 37.74 -3.60 6.59
CA LEU A 99 38.86 -4.49 6.91
C LEU A 99 40.22 -3.81 6.69
N LEU A 100 40.41 -3.10 5.58
CA LEU A 100 41.64 -2.37 5.30
C LEU A 100 41.90 -1.28 6.36
N LYS A 101 40.87 -0.50 6.70
CA LYS A 101 40.96 0.58 7.69
C LYS A 101 41.23 0.07 9.11
N GLU A 102 40.48 -0.93 9.57
CA GLU A 102 40.69 -1.55 10.89
C GLU A 102 42.04 -2.27 10.98
N SER A 103 42.50 -2.81 9.85
CA SER A 103 43.85 -3.37 9.74
C SER A 103 44.94 -2.30 9.60
N LYS A 104 44.63 -1.01 9.68
CA LYS A 104 45.59 0.10 9.55
C LYS A 104 46.41 0.04 8.26
N VAL A 105 45.79 -0.36 7.15
CA VAL A 105 46.39 -0.34 5.82
C VAL A 105 46.18 1.05 5.23
N GLU A 106 47.26 1.73 4.88
CA GLU A 106 47.21 3.01 4.16
C GLU A 106 46.76 2.75 2.71
N ILE A 107 45.65 3.35 2.29
CA ILE A 107 45.05 3.17 0.96
C ILE A 107 45.49 4.30 0.00
N ALA A 108 45.53 5.54 0.49
CA ALA A 108 45.85 6.71 -0.31
C ALA A 108 47.23 6.59 -0.97
N GLY A 109 47.29 6.87 -2.29
CA GLY A 109 48.51 6.79 -3.07
C GLY A 109 49.02 5.38 -3.38
N LYS A 110 48.37 4.32 -2.90
CA LYS A 110 48.74 2.93 -3.21
C LYS A 110 48.26 2.49 -4.58
N THR A 111 49.00 1.55 -5.18
CA THR A 111 48.55 0.84 -6.38
C THR A 111 47.72 -0.37 -5.98
N VAL A 112 46.48 -0.43 -6.46
CA VAL A 112 45.54 -1.49 -6.11
C VAL A 112 45.12 -2.23 -7.37
N VAL A 113 45.21 -3.57 -7.34
CA VAL A 113 44.71 -4.43 -8.42
C VAL A 113 43.47 -5.16 -7.94
N VAL A 114 42.36 -4.96 -8.64
CA VAL A 114 41.08 -5.64 -8.39
C VAL A 114 40.89 -6.71 -9.47
N LEU A 115 40.94 -7.98 -9.09
CA LEU A 115 40.64 -9.10 -9.98
C LEU A 115 39.14 -9.39 -9.94
N GLY A 116 38.46 -9.10 -11.03
CA GLY A 116 37.00 -9.22 -11.14
C GLY A 116 36.34 -7.89 -11.46
N ARG A 117 35.32 -7.93 -12.33
CA ARG A 117 34.56 -6.76 -12.80
C ARG A 117 33.05 -6.94 -12.65
N SER A 118 32.63 -7.80 -11.72
CA SER A 118 31.21 -8.01 -11.44
C SER A 118 30.60 -6.73 -10.87
N ASP A 119 29.30 -6.55 -11.09
CA ASP A 119 28.55 -5.43 -10.55
C ASP A 119 28.29 -5.56 -9.04
N ILE A 120 28.54 -6.75 -8.48
CA ILE A 120 28.35 -7.07 -7.06
C ILE A 120 29.57 -6.64 -6.22
N VAL A 121 30.79 -6.91 -6.70
CA VAL A 121 32.03 -6.68 -5.92
C VAL A 121 33.05 -5.88 -6.69
N GLY A 122 33.48 -6.38 -7.86
CA GLY A 122 34.67 -5.86 -8.56
C GLY A 122 34.56 -4.39 -8.95
N SER A 123 33.49 -4.02 -9.64
CA SER A 123 33.28 -2.62 -10.04
C SER A 123 33.03 -1.72 -8.81
N PRO A 124 32.13 -2.06 -7.87
CA PRO A 124 31.91 -1.25 -6.66
C PRO A 124 33.14 -1.02 -5.78
N VAL A 125 33.95 -2.05 -5.51
CA VAL A 125 35.15 -1.88 -4.67
C VAL A 125 36.17 -0.99 -5.36
N SER A 126 36.24 -1.03 -6.70
CA SER A 126 37.09 -0.11 -7.45
C SER A 126 36.68 1.35 -7.26
N TYR A 127 35.37 1.66 -7.19
CA TYR A 127 34.89 3.02 -6.94
C TYR A 127 35.26 3.49 -5.53
N LEU A 128 35.05 2.64 -4.52
CA LEU A 128 35.42 2.96 -3.14
C LEU A 128 36.92 3.22 -2.99
N LEU A 129 37.76 2.34 -3.54
CA LEU A 129 39.21 2.51 -3.43
C LEU A 129 39.70 3.77 -4.16
N LYS A 130 39.11 4.12 -5.32
CA LYS A 130 39.38 5.40 -5.99
C LYS A 130 38.97 6.60 -5.14
N SER A 131 37.87 6.51 -4.39
CA SER A 131 37.42 7.57 -3.48
C SER A 131 38.33 7.76 -2.26
N GLU A 132 39.17 6.77 -1.97
CA GLU A 132 40.21 6.79 -0.93
C GLU A 132 41.59 7.10 -1.53
N ASP A 133 41.63 7.76 -2.69
CA ASP A 133 42.83 8.22 -3.39
C ASP A 133 43.81 7.11 -3.82
N ALA A 134 43.31 5.88 -4.03
CA ALA A 134 44.11 4.81 -4.60
C ALA A 134 44.18 4.84 -6.13
N THR A 135 45.31 4.39 -6.69
CA THR A 135 45.43 4.10 -8.14
C THR A 135 44.94 2.68 -8.40
N VAL A 136 43.73 2.55 -8.95
CA VAL A 136 43.05 1.25 -9.09
C VAL A 136 43.10 0.73 -10.54
N THR A 137 43.61 -0.50 -10.71
CA THR A 137 43.55 -1.25 -11.97
C THR A 137 42.60 -2.44 -11.82
N VAL A 138 41.56 -2.50 -12.65
CA VAL A 138 40.61 -3.63 -12.67
C VAL A 138 41.04 -4.62 -13.76
N VAL A 139 41.23 -5.88 -13.40
CA VAL A 139 41.59 -6.98 -14.32
C VAL A 139 40.47 -8.00 -14.43
N HIS A 140 40.34 -8.63 -15.60
CA HIS A 140 39.29 -9.61 -15.89
C HIS A 140 39.84 -10.75 -16.75
N SER A 141 39.01 -11.76 -17.03
CA SER A 141 39.40 -12.98 -17.77
C SER A 141 39.93 -12.78 -19.20
N LYS A 142 39.92 -11.55 -19.72
CA LYS A 142 40.48 -11.19 -21.04
C LYS A 142 41.69 -10.27 -20.95
N THR A 143 42.08 -9.85 -19.74
CA THR A 143 43.30 -9.10 -19.49
C THR A 143 44.50 -10.02 -19.75
N ARG A 144 45.48 -9.54 -20.52
CA ARG A 144 46.75 -10.26 -20.75
C ARG A 144 47.73 -9.93 -19.63
N ASN A 145 48.64 -10.85 -19.33
CA ASN A 145 49.73 -10.64 -18.36
C ASN A 145 49.21 -10.28 -16.95
N ILE A 146 48.16 -10.98 -16.49
CA ILE A 146 47.59 -10.79 -15.15
C ILE A 146 48.64 -10.95 -14.05
N PRO A 147 49.53 -11.98 -14.07
CA PRO A 147 50.56 -12.14 -13.04
C PRO A 147 51.47 -10.90 -12.91
N GLU A 148 51.90 -10.34 -14.03
CA GLU A 148 52.78 -9.18 -14.06
C GLU A 148 52.10 -7.92 -13.54
N ILE A 149 50.80 -7.75 -13.86
CA ILE A 149 50.00 -6.62 -13.34
C ILE A 149 49.83 -6.75 -11.83
N VAL A 150 49.45 -7.94 -11.33
CA VAL A 150 49.26 -8.21 -9.89
C VAL A 150 50.56 -7.94 -9.11
N LYS A 151 51.73 -8.24 -9.71
CA LYS A 151 53.04 -8.03 -9.11
C LYS A 151 53.41 -6.56 -8.87
N THR A 152 52.68 -5.62 -9.47
CA THR A 152 52.88 -4.18 -9.23
C THR A 152 52.08 -3.65 -8.04
N ALA A 153 51.09 -4.41 -7.55
CA ALA A 153 50.11 -3.93 -6.60
C ALA A 153 50.64 -3.93 -5.15
N ASP A 154 50.32 -2.86 -4.42
CA ASP A 154 50.47 -2.81 -2.96
C ASP A 154 49.29 -3.49 -2.26
N ILE A 155 48.11 -3.44 -2.88
CA ILE A 155 46.89 -4.10 -2.41
C ILE A 155 46.28 -4.92 -3.55
N VAL A 156 45.93 -6.17 -3.28
CA VAL A 156 45.28 -7.08 -4.24
C VAL A 156 43.90 -7.46 -3.70
N ILE A 157 42.86 -7.20 -4.48
CA ILE A 157 41.49 -7.65 -4.18
C ILE A 157 41.12 -8.76 -5.16
N ALA A 158 41.00 -10.00 -4.68
CA ALA A 158 40.66 -11.17 -5.50
C ALA A 158 39.15 -11.49 -5.38
N ALA A 159 38.40 -11.25 -6.46
CA ALA A 159 36.96 -11.46 -6.57
C ALA A 159 36.57 -11.97 -7.97
N ILE A 160 37.29 -13.01 -8.43
CA ILE A 160 37.15 -13.61 -9.77
C ILE A 160 36.28 -14.87 -9.79
N GLY A 161 36.03 -15.47 -8.62
CA GLY A 161 35.19 -16.67 -8.48
C GLY A 161 35.84 -17.92 -9.09
N GLN A 162 37.16 -18.04 -8.96
CA GLN A 162 37.93 -19.20 -9.41
C GLN A 162 38.85 -19.67 -8.29
N PRO A 163 38.73 -20.94 -7.84
CA PRO A 163 39.48 -21.43 -6.68
C PRO A 163 40.99 -21.33 -6.91
N GLU A 164 41.69 -20.74 -5.94
CA GLU A 164 43.17 -20.71 -5.88
C GLU A 164 43.83 -20.19 -7.18
N PHE A 165 43.16 -19.27 -7.90
CA PHE A 165 43.63 -18.69 -9.16
C PHE A 165 44.86 -17.79 -8.98
N VAL A 166 44.86 -16.95 -7.94
CA VAL A 166 45.99 -16.06 -7.63
C VAL A 166 47.03 -16.83 -6.84
N LYS A 167 48.26 -16.88 -7.36
CA LYS A 167 49.40 -17.59 -6.75
C LYS A 167 50.31 -16.64 -5.99
N GLY A 168 51.01 -17.16 -4.97
CA GLY A 168 51.89 -16.34 -4.12
C GLY A 168 53.02 -15.64 -4.88
N ASP A 169 53.57 -16.26 -5.93
CA ASP A 169 54.66 -15.72 -6.76
C ASP A 169 54.25 -14.54 -7.66
N TRP A 170 52.93 -14.33 -7.81
CA TRP A 170 52.35 -13.16 -8.50
C TRP A 170 52.33 -11.93 -7.61
N LEU A 171 52.43 -12.09 -6.28
CA LEU A 171 52.30 -11.00 -5.33
C LEU A 171 53.63 -10.25 -5.16
N LYS A 172 53.53 -8.92 -4.99
CA LYS A 172 54.64 -8.10 -4.51
C LYS A 172 54.95 -8.47 -3.05
N PRO A 173 56.22 -8.68 -2.66
CA PRO A 173 56.57 -8.88 -1.26
C PRO A 173 56.03 -7.74 -0.38
N GLY A 174 55.29 -8.11 0.67
CA GLY A 174 54.64 -7.16 1.58
C GLY A 174 53.29 -6.62 1.11
N ALA A 175 52.74 -7.07 -0.03
CA ALA A 175 51.41 -6.68 -0.47
C ALA A 175 50.32 -7.09 0.54
N VAL A 176 49.23 -6.33 0.58
CA VAL A 176 48.02 -6.70 1.33
C VAL A 176 47.06 -7.42 0.39
N VAL A 177 46.54 -8.57 0.80
CA VAL A 177 45.65 -9.39 -0.03
C VAL A 177 44.28 -9.51 0.63
N ILE A 178 43.24 -9.16 -0.10
CA ILE A 178 41.85 -9.38 0.28
C ILE A 178 41.28 -10.44 -0.67
N ASP A 179 41.09 -11.63 -0.15
CA ASP A 179 40.45 -12.74 -0.83
C ASP A 179 38.94 -12.74 -0.53
N VAL A 180 38.16 -12.41 -1.56
CA VAL A 180 36.70 -12.37 -1.52
C VAL A 180 36.10 -13.70 -2.00
N GLY A 181 36.88 -14.51 -2.73
CA GLY A 181 36.43 -15.74 -3.35
C GLY A 181 35.81 -16.70 -2.33
N THR A 182 34.75 -17.39 -2.75
CA THR A 182 34.07 -18.40 -1.94
C THR A 182 33.78 -19.59 -2.84
N ASN A 183 34.74 -20.50 -2.94
CA ASN A 183 34.72 -21.64 -3.85
C ASN A 183 34.75 -22.96 -3.05
N TYR A 184 34.08 -23.99 -3.55
CA TYR A 184 34.16 -25.34 -2.98
C TYR A 184 35.00 -26.23 -3.88
N ILE A 185 35.95 -26.94 -3.29
CA ILE A 185 36.75 -27.96 -3.97
C ILE A 185 36.65 -29.27 -3.21
N SER A 186 36.80 -30.39 -3.92
CA SER A 186 36.75 -31.72 -3.32
C SER A 186 37.81 -31.90 -2.25
N ASP A 187 37.41 -32.42 -1.10
CA ASP A 187 38.28 -32.73 0.02
C ASP A 187 37.68 -33.90 0.82
N GLU A 188 38.24 -35.09 0.60
CA GLU A 188 37.81 -36.34 1.23
C GLU A 188 38.03 -36.33 2.76
N THR A 189 38.85 -35.42 3.28
CA THR A 189 39.09 -35.29 4.73
C THR A 189 37.96 -34.55 5.45
N LYS A 190 37.06 -33.87 4.72
CA LYS A 190 35.89 -33.18 5.28
C LYS A 190 34.66 -34.07 5.22
N LYS A 191 33.80 -33.99 6.26
CA LYS A 191 32.52 -34.72 6.30
C LYS A 191 31.60 -34.40 5.12
N SER A 192 31.72 -33.21 4.54
CA SER A 192 30.98 -32.76 3.34
C SER A 192 31.56 -33.27 2.03
N GLY A 193 32.72 -33.93 2.03
CA GLY A 193 33.49 -34.29 0.83
C GLY A 193 34.09 -33.08 0.09
N GLN A 194 33.97 -31.87 0.67
CA GLN A 194 34.39 -30.61 0.06
C GLN A 194 34.94 -29.65 1.12
N ARG A 195 35.97 -28.88 0.77
CA ARG A 195 36.49 -27.75 1.57
C ARG A 195 36.22 -26.43 0.86
N LEU A 196 36.02 -25.38 1.66
CA LEU A 196 35.90 -24.01 1.16
C LEU A 196 37.29 -23.40 0.99
N VAL A 197 37.52 -22.78 -0.16
CA VAL A 197 38.74 -22.03 -0.51
C VAL A 197 38.39 -20.71 -1.16
N GLY A 198 39.32 -19.76 -1.12
CA GLY A 198 39.18 -18.49 -1.78
C GLY A 198 39.68 -18.51 -3.23
N ASP A 199 39.79 -17.32 -3.82
CA ASP A 199 40.38 -17.12 -5.13
C ASP A 199 41.91 -17.09 -5.09
N VAL A 200 42.49 -16.99 -3.89
CA VAL A 200 43.93 -16.96 -3.66
C VAL A 200 44.40 -18.28 -3.05
N GLU A 201 45.52 -18.79 -3.53
CA GLU A 201 46.19 -19.94 -2.91
C GLU A 201 46.83 -19.51 -1.58
N PHE A 202 46.06 -19.64 -0.50
CA PHE A 202 46.41 -19.09 0.81
C PHE A 202 47.78 -19.55 1.32
N SER A 203 48.16 -20.81 1.10
CA SER A 203 49.43 -21.37 1.57
C SER A 203 50.64 -20.61 1.02
N THR A 204 50.68 -20.37 -0.29
CA THR A 204 51.82 -19.67 -0.92
C THR A 204 51.70 -18.16 -0.79
N ALA A 205 50.49 -17.61 -0.83
CA ALA A 205 50.27 -16.17 -0.70
C ALA A 205 50.58 -15.63 0.71
N SER A 206 50.29 -16.40 1.76
CA SER A 206 50.55 -15.98 3.15
C SER A 206 52.03 -15.83 3.50
N GLU A 207 52.92 -16.47 2.75
CA GLU A 207 54.38 -16.34 2.91
C GLU A 207 54.92 -15.02 2.31
N VAL A 208 54.18 -14.42 1.36
CA VAL A 208 54.61 -13.22 0.61
C VAL A 208 53.86 -11.97 1.06
N ALA A 209 52.56 -12.10 1.35
CA ALA A 209 51.69 -11.00 1.74
C ALA A 209 52.01 -10.51 3.17
N SER A 210 51.98 -9.21 3.39
CA SER A 210 52.07 -8.66 4.75
C SER A 210 50.82 -8.95 5.57
N LYS A 211 49.66 -9.00 4.89
CA LYS A 211 48.35 -9.34 5.45
C LYS A 211 47.52 -10.04 4.39
N ILE A 212 46.77 -11.07 4.80
CA ILE A 212 45.85 -11.79 3.92
C ILE A 212 44.58 -12.19 4.68
N THR A 213 43.42 -12.05 4.04
CA THR A 213 42.15 -12.52 4.63
C THR A 213 42.01 -14.04 4.48
N PRO A 214 41.61 -14.78 5.52
CA PRO A 214 41.38 -16.22 5.41
C PRO A 214 40.04 -16.53 4.73
N VAL A 215 39.95 -17.66 4.05
CA VAL A 215 38.69 -18.22 3.54
C VAL A 215 38.54 -19.65 4.04
N PRO A 216 37.52 -19.97 4.88
CA PRO A 216 36.50 -19.07 5.46
C PRO A 216 37.06 -18.12 6.54
N GLY A 217 36.28 -17.07 6.86
CA GLY A 217 36.49 -16.24 8.07
C GLY A 217 36.91 -14.80 7.81
N GLY A 218 37.32 -14.46 6.60
CA GLY A 218 37.72 -13.10 6.20
C GLY A 218 36.53 -12.22 5.78
N VAL A 219 36.34 -12.07 4.47
CA VAL A 219 35.38 -11.11 3.91
C VAL A 219 33.92 -11.49 4.19
N GLY A 220 33.58 -12.78 4.17
CA GLY A 220 32.20 -13.25 4.35
C GLY A 220 31.50 -12.76 5.64
N PRO A 221 32.09 -12.93 6.84
CA PRO A 221 31.54 -12.36 8.07
C PRO A 221 31.35 -10.83 8.02
N MET A 222 32.28 -10.12 7.37
CA MET A 222 32.17 -8.66 7.19
C MET A 222 31.03 -8.29 6.26
N THR A 223 30.80 -9.02 5.17
CA THR A 223 29.62 -8.83 4.32
C THR A 223 28.33 -8.93 5.13
N VAL A 224 28.23 -9.91 6.04
CA VAL A 224 27.05 -10.05 6.91
C VAL A 224 26.95 -8.88 7.90
N ALA A 225 28.05 -8.44 8.51
CA ALA A 225 28.05 -7.30 9.41
C ALA A 225 27.60 -6.00 8.71
N MET A 226 28.11 -5.73 7.50
CA MET A 226 27.74 -4.56 6.70
C MET A 226 26.28 -4.61 6.24
N LEU A 227 25.77 -5.81 5.93
CA LEU A 227 24.34 -6.00 5.62
C LEU A 227 23.46 -5.57 6.81
N LEU A 228 23.79 -6.02 8.02
CA LEU A 228 23.02 -5.65 9.22
C LEU A 228 23.13 -4.16 9.53
N GLU A 229 24.31 -3.56 9.33
CA GLU A 229 24.52 -2.12 9.47
C GLU A 229 23.70 -1.32 8.44
N ASN A 230 23.63 -1.79 7.19
CA ASN A 230 22.79 -1.19 6.16
C ASN A 230 21.30 -1.29 6.56
N VAL A 231 20.83 -2.45 7.04
CA VAL A 231 19.45 -2.60 7.57
C VAL A 231 19.17 -1.62 8.71
N TYR A 232 20.09 -1.49 9.67
CA TYR A 232 19.97 -0.53 10.77
C TYR A 232 19.92 0.91 10.26
N SER A 233 20.79 1.28 9.32
CA SER A 233 20.82 2.60 8.71
C SER A 233 19.52 2.92 7.98
N SER A 234 18.94 1.93 7.31
CA SER A 234 17.63 2.03 6.68
C SER A 234 16.53 2.33 7.68
N ALA A 235 16.44 1.51 8.75
CA ALA A 235 15.43 1.66 9.78
C ALA A 235 15.54 3.03 10.49
N LYS A 236 16.77 3.46 10.77
CA LYS A 236 17.03 4.79 11.35
C LYS A 236 16.55 5.91 10.43
N ARG A 237 16.88 5.87 9.14
CA ARG A 237 16.41 6.87 8.16
C ARG A 237 14.90 6.88 8.04
N PHE A 238 14.27 5.70 7.98
CA PHE A 238 12.82 5.58 7.94
C PHE A 238 12.17 6.27 9.15
N TYR A 239 12.68 6.01 10.36
CA TYR A 239 12.19 6.65 11.58
C TYR A 239 12.42 8.17 11.59
N GLU A 240 13.57 8.64 11.13
CA GLU A 240 13.85 10.07 11.01
C GLU A 240 12.92 10.75 10.00
N LEU A 241 12.66 10.14 8.85
CA LEU A 241 11.73 10.67 7.85
C LEU A 241 10.30 10.71 8.38
N GLU A 242 9.86 9.67 9.09
CA GLU A 242 8.56 9.67 9.77
C GLU A 242 8.40 10.81 10.78
N SER A 243 9.51 11.25 11.39
CA SER A 243 9.53 12.34 12.37
C SER A 243 9.60 13.73 11.73
N LYS A 244 10.17 13.84 10.51
CA LYS A 244 10.38 15.09 9.78
C LYS A 244 9.25 15.43 8.80
N ARG A 245 8.01 15.03 9.11
CA ARG A 245 6.83 15.37 8.30
C ARG A 245 6.71 16.89 8.21
N GLY A 246 6.53 17.39 6.99
CA GLY A 246 6.53 18.82 6.71
C GLY A 246 5.67 19.10 5.49
N ILE A 247 4.98 20.24 5.54
CA ILE A 247 4.15 20.72 4.45
C ILE A 247 5.01 21.64 3.59
N ASN A 248 4.97 21.47 2.28
CA ASN A 248 5.58 22.42 1.34
C ASN A 248 4.46 23.24 0.67
N PRO A 249 4.02 24.38 1.22
CA PRO A 249 2.81 25.02 0.75
C PRO A 249 2.96 25.53 -0.68
N LEU A 250 1.88 25.45 -1.46
CA LEU A 250 1.82 26.09 -2.77
C LEU A 250 1.72 27.61 -2.58
N PRO A 251 2.45 28.42 -3.38
CA PRO A 251 2.32 29.86 -3.31
C PRO A 251 0.91 30.28 -3.74
N LEU A 252 0.37 31.27 -3.03
CA LEU A 252 -0.95 31.82 -3.29
C LEU A 252 -0.84 33.25 -3.81
N LYS A 253 -1.37 33.50 -5.02
CA LYS A 253 -1.43 34.85 -5.61
C LYS A 253 -2.82 35.43 -5.44
N VAL A 254 -2.96 36.32 -4.46
CA VAL A 254 -4.22 37.04 -4.21
C VAL A 254 -4.37 38.20 -5.19
N LEU A 255 -5.52 38.28 -5.83
CA LEU A 255 -5.92 39.34 -6.76
C LEU A 255 -7.04 40.19 -6.17
N THR A 256 -7.02 41.49 -6.53
CA THR A 256 -8.06 42.46 -6.22
C THR A 256 -8.46 43.19 -7.52
N PRO A 257 -9.76 43.21 -7.88
CA PRO A 257 -10.90 42.59 -7.19
C PRO A 257 -10.81 41.05 -7.15
N VAL A 258 -11.42 40.43 -6.13
CA VAL A 258 -11.40 38.97 -5.95
C VAL A 258 -12.15 38.31 -7.11
N PRO A 259 -11.51 37.41 -7.88
CA PRO A 259 -12.17 36.69 -8.97
C PRO A 259 -13.26 35.74 -8.47
N SER A 260 -14.03 35.16 -9.38
CA SER A 260 -14.97 34.09 -9.01
C SER A 260 -14.25 32.86 -8.47
N ASP A 261 -14.92 32.10 -7.61
CA ASP A 261 -14.35 30.91 -6.96
C ASP A 261 -13.75 29.92 -7.98
N PHE A 262 -14.49 29.67 -9.06
CA PHE A 262 -14.06 28.80 -10.15
C PHE A 262 -12.80 29.33 -10.86
N ALA A 263 -12.70 30.64 -11.08
CA ALA A 263 -11.52 31.24 -11.70
C ALA A 263 -10.28 31.11 -10.80
N ILE A 264 -10.45 31.28 -9.49
CA ILE A 264 -9.37 31.07 -8.51
C ILE A 264 -8.91 29.60 -8.53
N SER A 265 -9.85 28.65 -8.48
CA SER A 265 -9.52 27.21 -8.51
C SER A 265 -8.80 26.81 -9.81
N ARG A 266 -9.21 27.33 -10.97
CA ARG A 266 -8.59 27.03 -12.28
C ARG A 266 -7.21 27.64 -12.45
N ALA A 267 -6.97 28.79 -11.82
CA ALA A 267 -5.68 29.47 -11.90
C ALA A 267 -4.59 28.78 -11.06
N GLN A 268 -4.97 27.98 -10.06
CA GLN A 268 -4.02 27.27 -9.22
C GLN A 268 -3.68 25.89 -9.79
N LYS A 269 -2.37 25.58 -9.86
CA LYS A 269 -1.89 24.25 -10.25
C LYS A 269 -1.78 23.37 -9.00
N PRO A 270 -2.61 22.32 -8.83
CA PRO A 270 -2.53 21.47 -7.65
C PRO A 270 -1.26 20.61 -7.65
N LYS A 271 -0.80 20.20 -6.47
CA LYS A 271 0.23 19.16 -6.34
C LYS A 271 -0.29 17.84 -6.89
N HIS A 272 0.63 16.96 -7.27
CA HIS A 272 0.26 15.56 -7.46
C HIS A 272 -0.19 14.96 -6.11
N ILE A 273 -1.25 14.15 -6.10
CA ILE A 273 -1.83 13.67 -4.85
C ILE A 273 -0.90 12.75 -4.07
N SER A 274 0.00 12.03 -4.75
CA SER A 274 1.06 11.25 -4.08
C SER A 274 2.04 12.12 -3.31
N GLN A 275 2.32 13.34 -3.76
CA GLN A 275 3.16 14.28 -3.04
C GLN A 275 2.43 14.78 -1.77
N VAL A 276 1.13 15.08 -1.89
CA VAL A 276 0.30 15.45 -0.74
C VAL A 276 0.29 14.32 0.29
N ALA A 277 0.08 13.09 -0.16
CA ALA A 277 0.07 11.88 0.66
C ALA A 277 1.42 11.62 1.36
N SER A 278 2.55 11.77 0.66
CA SER A 278 3.86 11.55 1.24
C SER A 278 4.22 12.59 2.31
N GLU A 279 3.87 13.86 2.10
CA GLU A 279 4.09 14.95 3.06
C GLU A 279 3.36 14.70 4.40
N ILE A 280 2.21 14.01 4.37
CA ILE A 280 1.45 13.63 5.58
C ILE A 280 1.78 12.25 6.15
N GLY A 281 2.66 11.50 5.49
CA GLY A 281 3.07 10.16 5.91
C GLY A 281 2.06 9.06 5.57
N ILE A 282 1.23 9.25 4.54
CA ILE A 282 0.49 8.17 3.88
C ILE A 282 1.46 7.46 2.92
N LEU A 283 1.53 6.14 3.01
CA LEU A 283 2.43 5.33 2.19
C LEU A 283 1.85 5.10 0.79
N SER A 284 2.70 4.80 -0.19
CA SER A 284 2.28 4.51 -1.56
C SER A 284 1.26 3.37 -1.64
N GLY A 285 1.48 2.28 -0.89
CA GLY A 285 0.56 1.14 -0.82
C GLY A 285 -0.78 1.44 -0.12
N GLU A 286 -0.88 2.58 0.58
CA GLU A 286 -2.10 3.02 1.27
C GLU A 286 -2.93 4.01 0.42
N LEU A 287 -2.46 4.36 -0.78
CA LEU A 287 -3.05 5.40 -1.62
C LEU A 287 -3.57 4.82 -2.94
N GLU A 288 -4.87 4.91 -3.17
CA GLU A 288 -5.52 4.54 -4.43
C GLU A 288 -5.81 5.80 -5.24
N GLN A 289 -5.01 6.09 -6.28
CA GLN A 289 -5.15 7.33 -7.05
C GLN A 289 -6.36 7.31 -7.99
N TYR A 290 -7.10 8.43 -8.03
CA TYR A 290 -8.21 8.69 -8.95
C TYR A 290 -7.82 9.87 -9.85
N GLY A 291 -6.91 9.62 -10.79
CA GLY A 291 -6.22 10.68 -11.51
C GLY A 291 -5.15 11.36 -10.66
N ALA A 292 -4.68 12.52 -11.09
CA ALA A 292 -3.46 13.11 -10.54
C ALA A 292 -3.65 13.87 -9.21
N HIS A 293 -4.88 14.27 -8.85
CA HIS A 293 -5.13 15.26 -7.80
C HIS A 293 -6.10 14.81 -6.70
N LYS A 294 -6.57 13.56 -6.76
CA LYS A 294 -7.43 12.96 -5.74
C LYS A 294 -7.14 11.47 -5.60
N ALA A 295 -7.39 10.92 -4.42
CA ALA A 295 -7.14 9.52 -4.13
C ALA A 295 -8.08 9.02 -3.03
N LYS A 296 -8.24 7.71 -2.91
CA LYS A 296 -8.79 7.07 -1.71
C LYS A 296 -7.65 6.60 -0.81
N VAL A 297 -7.85 6.66 0.51
CA VAL A 297 -6.89 6.19 1.51
C VAL A 297 -7.37 4.85 2.08
N GLN A 298 -6.50 3.84 2.05
CA GLN A 298 -6.82 2.52 2.58
C GLN A 298 -7.07 2.57 4.09
N LEU A 299 -8.04 1.79 4.57
CA LEU A 299 -8.36 1.70 6.00
C LEU A 299 -7.25 1.00 6.82
N SER A 300 -6.37 0.22 6.18
CA SER A 300 -5.21 -0.42 6.82
C SER A 300 -4.25 0.57 7.49
N ILE A 301 -4.29 1.85 7.09
CA ILE A 301 -3.54 2.92 7.76
C ILE A 301 -3.89 3.04 9.25
N LEU A 302 -5.13 2.72 9.63
CA LEU A 302 -5.57 2.78 11.03
C LEU A 302 -4.86 1.73 11.88
N ASP A 303 -4.60 0.54 11.33
CA ASP A 303 -3.86 -0.51 12.02
C ASP A 303 -2.39 -0.12 12.21
N ARG A 304 -1.77 0.43 11.16
CA ARG A 304 -0.38 0.93 11.21
C ARG A 304 -0.22 2.04 12.24
N LEU A 305 -1.17 2.98 12.29
CA LEU A 305 -1.13 4.14 13.17
C LEU A 305 -1.77 3.90 14.55
N LYS A 306 -2.20 2.67 14.87
CA LYS A 306 -2.86 2.32 16.14
C LYS A 306 -2.03 2.67 17.39
N HIS A 307 -0.70 2.69 17.26
CA HIS A 307 0.24 3.06 18.33
C HIS A 307 0.34 4.58 18.57
N ARG A 308 -0.18 5.42 17.64
CA ARG A 308 -0.12 6.88 17.73
C ARG A 308 -1.27 7.40 18.61
N GLN A 309 -1.04 8.54 19.26
CA GLN A 309 -2.10 9.27 19.96
C GLN A 309 -2.92 10.11 18.97
N ASN A 310 -4.23 10.22 19.24
CA ASN A 310 -5.11 11.09 18.45
C ASN A 310 -4.66 12.56 18.53
N GLY A 311 -4.75 13.26 17.40
CA GLY A 311 -4.54 14.71 17.33
C GLY A 311 -5.63 15.49 18.06
N LYS A 312 -5.51 16.83 18.03
CA LYS A 312 -6.55 17.72 18.57
C LYS A 312 -7.73 17.78 17.60
N TYR A 313 -8.94 17.59 18.12
CA TYR A 313 -10.18 17.71 17.36
C TYR A 313 -10.77 19.11 17.51
N VAL A 314 -10.96 19.82 16.40
CA VAL A 314 -11.51 21.17 16.37
C VAL A 314 -12.79 21.15 15.54
N LEU A 315 -13.92 21.42 16.19
CA LEU A 315 -15.22 21.50 15.52
C LEU A 315 -15.49 22.95 15.09
N VAL A 316 -15.67 23.16 13.78
CA VAL A 316 -16.16 24.43 13.24
C VAL A 316 -17.67 24.34 13.08
N THR A 317 -18.38 25.23 13.77
CA THR A 317 -19.84 25.38 13.67
C THR A 317 -20.19 26.82 13.32
N GLY A 318 -21.47 27.12 13.11
CA GLY A 318 -21.94 28.49 12.92
C GLY A 318 -23.30 28.71 13.54
N ILE A 319 -23.72 29.97 13.54
CA ILE A 319 -25.05 30.40 13.98
C ILE A 319 -26.14 29.81 13.06
N THR A 320 -27.41 29.98 13.46
CA THR A 320 -28.56 29.67 12.63
C THR A 320 -28.41 30.31 11.24
N PRO A 321 -28.53 29.53 10.15
CA PRO A 321 -28.30 30.05 8.80
C PRO A 321 -29.22 31.23 8.45
N THR A 322 -28.66 32.23 7.77
CA THR A 322 -29.35 33.41 7.25
C THR A 322 -29.16 33.54 5.75
N PRO A 323 -30.00 34.30 5.03
CA PRO A 323 -29.82 34.53 3.59
C PRO A 323 -28.48 35.19 3.20
N LEU A 324 -27.77 35.82 4.14
CA LEU A 324 -26.48 36.46 3.90
C LEU A 324 -25.32 35.46 3.80
N GLY A 325 -25.49 34.25 4.36
CA GLY A 325 -24.47 33.21 4.43
C GLY A 325 -23.39 33.48 5.48
N GLU A 326 -22.93 32.42 6.15
CA GLU A 326 -21.97 32.55 7.27
C GLU A 326 -20.54 32.13 6.93
N GLY A 327 -20.30 31.53 5.76
CA GLY A 327 -18.95 31.13 5.35
C GLY A 327 -18.32 29.97 6.14
N LYS A 328 -19.12 29.11 6.79
CA LYS A 328 -18.62 27.99 7.64
C LYS A 328 -17.53 27.13 6.97
N SER A 329 -17.75 26.69 5.74
CA SER A 329 -16.76 25.87 5.00
C SER A 329 -15.52 26.68 4.66
N THR A 330 -15.67 27.95 4.28
CA THR A 330 -14.56 28.88 4.01
C THR A 330 -13.69 29.05 5.25
N THR A 331 -14.29 29.24 6.42
CA THR A 331 -13.57 29.32 7.70
C THR A 331 -12.84 28.01 8.03
N THR A 332 -13.46 26.86 7.76
CA THR A 332 -12.83 25.55 8.02
C THR A 332 -11.57 25.36 7.17
N VAL A 333 -11.66 25.65 5.87
CA VAL A 333 -10.52 25.55 4.94
C VAL A 333 -9.44 26.58 5.28
N GLY A 334 -9.84 27.83 5.54
CA GLY A 334 -8.93 28.90 5.92
C GLY A 334 -8.19 28.63 7.23
N LEU A 335 -8.84 28.01 8.21
CA LEU A 335 -8.20 27.60 9.46
C LEU A 335 -7.11 26.54 9.22
N VAL A 336 -7.36 25.57 8.35
CA VAL A 336 -6.38 24.53 8.02
C VAL A 336 -5.23 25.09 7.18
N GLN A 337 -5.50 26.05 6.28
CA GLN A 337 -4.44 26.79 5.59
C GLN A 337 -3.59 27.60 6.59
N ALA A 338 -4.21 28.33 7.52
CA ALA A 338 -3.51 29.07 8.56
C ALA A 338 -2.59 28.16 9.40
N LEU A 339 -3.12 27.04 9.89
CA LEU A 339 -2.35 26.08 10.68
C LEU A 339 -1.26 25.39 9.85
N GLY A 340 -1.61 24.94 8.64
CA GLY A 340 -0.74 24.17 7.77
C GLY A 340 0.28 25.04 7.04
N ALA A 341 -0.18 25.85 6.10
CA ALA A 341 0.66 26.63 5.21
C ALA A 341 1.47 27.71 5.92
N HIS A 342 0.89 28.35 6.94
CA HIS A 342 1.51 29.52 7.56
C HIS A 342 2.17 29.23 8.92
N LEU A 343 1.68 28.26 9.68
CA LEU A 343 2.22 27.90 11.00
C LEU A 343 2.96 26.56 11.05
N ASN A 344 3.06 25.88 9.90
CA ASN A 344 3.73 24.58 9.73
C ASN A 344 3.24 23.54 10.76
N LYS A 345 1.92 23.47 10.96
CA LYS A 345 1.25 22.48 11.81
C LYS A 345 0.49 21.47 10.95
N MET A 346 0.64 20.19 11.27
CA MET A 346 -0.14 19.13 10.62
C MET A 346 -1.63 19.29 10.98
N ALA A 347 -2.41 19.81 10.05
CA ALA A 347 -3.84 20.03 10.20
C ALA A 347 -4.58 19.50 8.97
N PHE A 348 -5.75 18.92 9.22
CA PHE A 348 -6.59 18.30 8.20
C PHE A 348 -7.98 18.90 8.26
N ALA A 349 -8.51 19.32 7.11
CA ALA A 349 -9.91 19.68 7.00
C ALA A 349 -10.72 18.43 6.65
N ASN A 350 -11.71 18.12 7.48
CA ASN A 350 -12.69 17.06 7.21
C ASN A 350 -14.03 17.69 6.87
N VAL A 351 -14.47 17.57 5.61
CA VAL A 351 -15.73 18.16 5.14
C VAL A 351 -16.56 17.12 4.37
N ARG A 352 -17.86 17.36 4.24
CA ARG A 352 -18.78 16.44 3.57
C ARG A 352 -18.76 16.59 2.06
N GLN A 353 -19.02 15.49 1.36
CA GLN A 353 -19.26 15.53 -0.10
C GLN A 353 -20.56 16.27 -0.39
N PRO A 354 -20.55 17.26 -1.30
CA PRO A 354 -21.78 17.86 -1.77
C PRO A 354 -22.51 16.86 -2.67
N SER A 355 -23.84 16.88 -2.60
CA SER A 355 -24.67 16.27 -3.64
C SER A 355 -24.43 16.98 -4.97
N MET A 356 -24.44 16.22 -6.06
CA MET A 356 -24.30 16.75 -7.41
C MET A 356 -25.57 17.50 -7.86
N GLY A 357 -26.75 17.10 -7.38
CA GLY A 357 -28.04 17.68 -7.77
C GLY A 357 -28.09 19.21 -7.63
N PRO A 358 -27.75 19.80 -6.46
CA PRO A 358 -27.69 21.25 -6.26
C PRO A 358 -26.76 22.01 -7.19
N THR A 359 -25.68 21.38 -7.69
CA THR A 359 -24.70 21.97 -8.61
C THR A 359 -25.37 22.45 -9.90
N PHE A 360 -26.36 21.71 -10.41
CA PHE A 360 -27.11 22.06 -11.62
C PHE A 360 -28.31 22.98 -11.37
N GLY A 361 -28.59 23.33 -10.11
CA GLY A 361 -29.69 24.22 -9.73
C GLY A 361 -29.17 25.59 -9.30
N ILE A 362 -29.15 25.81 -8.00
CA ILE A 362 -28.88 27.13 -7.38
C ILE A 362 -27.47 27.18 -6.75
N LYS A 363 -26.86 26.03 -6.40
CA LYS A 363 -25.65 25.96 -5.58
C LYS A 363 -24.58 25.07 -6.21
N GLY A 364 -23.81 25.64 -7.13
CA GLY A 364 -22.53 25.07 -7.61
C GLY A 364 -21.31 25.69 -6.93
N GLY A 365 -21.40 26.02 -5.64
CA GLY A 365 -20.33 26.72 -4.90
C GLY A 365 -19.17 25.82 -4.50
N ALA A 366 -18.00 26.40 -4.19
CA ALA A 366 -16.80 25.67 -3.81
C ALA A 366 -16.98 24.93 -2.47
N ALA A 367 -16.14 23.92 -2.20
CA ALA A 367 -15.85 23.57 -0.80
C ALA A 367 -15.02 24.70 -0.19
N GLY A 368 -15.72 25.72 0.32
CA GLY A 368 -15.13 26.96 0.80
C GLY A 368 -15.55 28.16 -0.07
N GLY A 369 -14.65 29.12 -0.24
CA GLY A 369 -14.86 30.28 -1.11
C GLY A 369 -13.65 31.21 -1.14
N GLY A 370 -13.53 32.03 -2.19
CA GLY A 370 -12.40 32.94 -2.38
C GLY A 370 -11.06 32.20 -2.41
N TYR A 371 -10.09 32.61 -1.60
CA TYR A 371 -8.79 31.95 -1.54
C TYR A 371 -8.71 30.82 -0.49
N SER A 372 -9.85 30.44 0.08
CA SER A 372 -9.95 29.31 1.01
C SER A 372 -10.89 28.26 0.45
N GLN A 373 -10.36 27.46 -0.47
CA GLN A 373 -11.08 26.42 -1.20
C GLN A 373 -10.29 25.11 -1.30
N VAL A 374 -11.04 24.02 -1.48
CA VAL A 374 -10.52 22.72 -1.93
C VAL A 374 -10.46 22.68 -3.46
N ILE A 375 -9.39 22.11 -4.01
CA ILE A 375 -9.15 22.02 -5.45
C ILE A 375 -8.76 20.60 -5.89
N PRO A 376 -9.06 20.19 -7.14
CA PRO A 376 -9.85 20.91 -8.15
C PRO A 376 -11.36 20.95 -7.84
N MET A 377 -11.97 22.13 -7.95
CA MET A 377 -13.38 22.34 -7.57
C MET A 377 -14.37 21.63 -8.51
N ASP A 378 -14.05 21.52 -9.80
CA ASP A 378 -14.88 20.84 -10.80
C ASP A 378 -14.99 19.33 -10.55
N GLU A 379 -13.90 18.70 -10.10
CA GLU A 379 -13.95 17.30 -9.68
C GLU A 379 -14.73 17.10 -8.38
N PHE A 380 -14.57 18.03 -7.44
CA PHE A 380 -15.22 17.99 -6.12
C PHE A 380 -16.75 18.07 -6.18
N ASN A 381 -17.28 18.94 -7.05
CA ASN A 381 -18.72 19.19 -7.15
C ASN A 381 -19.49 18.20 -8.05
N MET A 382 -18.78 17.29 -8.71
CA MET A 382 -19.34 16.32 -9.66
C MET A 382 -19.29 14.90 -9.08
N HIS A 383 -18.64 13.98 -9.78
CA HIS A 383 -18.64 12.57 -9.41
C HIS A 383 -17.61 12.21 -8.32
N LEU A 384 -16.61 13.08 -8.09
CA LEU A 384 -15.47 12.84 -7.22
C LEU A 384 -14.84 11.45 -7.48
N THR A 385 -15.05 10.49 -6.58
CA THR A 385 -14.55 9.11 -6.64
C THR A 385 -15.68 8.09 -6.78
N GLY A 386 -16.94 8.54 -6.91
CA GLY A 386 -18.11 7.70 -7.14
C GLY A 386 -18.88 7.27 -5.89
N ASP A 387 -18.57 7.81 -4.71
CA ASP A 387 -19.16 7.37 -3.43
C ASP A 387 -20.68 7.53 -3.39
N ILE A 388 -21.20 8.69 -3.83
CA ILE A 388 -22.64 8.92 -3.91
C ILE A 388 -23.29 7.98 -4.93
N HIS A 389 -22.62 7.63 -6.02
CA HIS A 389 -23.13 6.65 -6.99
C HIS A 389 -23.24 5.27 -6.37
N ALA A 390 -22.24 4.85 -5.58
CA ALA A 390 -22.26 3.59 -4.85
C ALA A 390 -23.42 3.55 -3.82
N ILE A 391 -23.66 4.64 -3.11
CA ILE A 391 -24.82 4.80 -2.22
C ILE A 391 -26.14 4.70 -2.99
N GLY A 392 -26.23 5.35 -4.14
CA GLY A 392 -27.41 5.27 -5.01
C GLY A 392 -27.68 3.83 -5.47
N ALA A 393 -26.65 3.13 -5.92
CA ALA A 393 -26.73 1.74 -6.34
C ALA A 393 -27.16 0.82 -5.18
N ALA A 394 -26.54 0.96 -4.00
CA ALA A 394 -26.87 0.16 -2.83
C ALA A 394 -28.33 0.36 -2.37
N THR A 395 -28.77 1.62 -2.35
CA THR A 395 -30.14 1.99 -1.94
C THR A 395 -31.18 1.45 -2.92
N ASN A 396 -30.93 1.60 -4.22
CA ASN A 396 -31.84 1.14 -5.26
C ASN A 396 -31.84 -0.39 -5.42
N LEU A 397 -30.71 -1.06 -5.14
CA LEU A 397 -30.65 -2.53 -5.07
C LEU A 397 -31.57 -3.06 -3.98
N LEU A 398 -31.54 -2.49 -2.77
CA LEU A 398 -32.43 -2.90 -1.69
C LEU A 398 -33.90 -2.64 -2.04
N ALA A 399 -34.21 -1.50 -2.64
CA ALA A 399 -35.56 -1.21 -3.13
C ALA A 399 -36.05 -2.26 -4.16
N ALA A 400 -35.20 -2.62 -5.14
CA ALA A 400 -35.52 -3.65 -6.12
C ALA A 400 -35.68 -5.04 -5.50
N ALA A 401 -34.87 -5.38 -4.49
CA ALA A 401 -34.94 -6.65 -3.80
C ALA A 401 -36.22 -6.79 -2.96
N ILE A 402 -36.67 -5.72 -2.31
CA ILE A 402 -37.96 -5.69 -1.59
C ILE A 402 -39.11 -6.00 -2.55
N ASP A 403 -39.19 -5.28 -3.68
CA ASP A 403 -40.27 -5.46 -4.66
C ASP A 403 -40.25 -6.88 -5.26
N THR A 404 -39.05 -7.38 -5.58
CA THR A 404 -38.85 -8.74 -6.10
C THR A 404 -39.23 -9.81 -5.08
N ARG A 405 -38.92 -9.58 -3.79
CA ARG A 405 -39.28 -10.49 -2.70
C ARG A 405 -40.78 -10.63 -2.58
N ILE A 406 -41.51 -9.50 -2.58
CA ILE A 406 -42.97 -9.48 -2.55
C ILE A 406 -43.55 -10.21 -3.76
N PHE A 407 -43.01 -9.94 -4.97
CA PHE A 407 -43.46 -10.58 -6.20
C PHE A 407 -43.34 -12.11 -6.15
N HIS A 408 -42.19 -12.61 -5.70
CA HIS A 408 -41.95 -14.05 -5.63
C HIS A 408 -42.73 -14.73 -4.51
N GLU A 409 -42.95 -14.06 -3.38
CA GLU A 409 -43.85 -14.55 -2.35
C GLU A 409 -45.28 -14.67 -2.92
N ASN A 410 -45.83 -13.62 -3.53
CA ASN A 410 -47.21 -13.65 -4.03
C ASN A 410 -47.45 -14.69 -5.14
N SER A 411 -46.42 -15.01 -5.94
CA SER A 411 -46.55 -15.87 -7.13
C SER A 411 -46.21 -17.35 -6.90
N GLN A 412 -45.58 -17.72 -5.78
CA GLN A 412 -45.06 -19.08 -5.57
C GLN A 412 -45.59 -19.73 -4.30
N LYS A 413 -45.61 -21.06 -4.30
CA LYS A 413 -45.85 -21.87 -3.09
C LYS A 413 -44.57 -21.96 -2.25
N ASP A 414 -44.70 -22.22 -0.96
CA ASP A 414 -43.60 -22.15 0.02
C ASP A 414 -42.46 -23.12 -0.28
N GLY A 415 -42.76 -24.38 -0.62
CA GLY A 415 -41.75 -25.38 -0.95
C GLY A 415 -40.86 -24.99 -2.15
N PRO A 416 -41.44 -24.63 -3.31
CA PRO A 416 -40.69 -24.07 -4.44
C PRO A 416 -39.87 -22.83 -4.08
N LEU A 417 -40.45 -21.87 -3.35
CA LEU A 417 -39.76 -20.65 -2.92
C LEU A 417 -38.55 -20.96 -2.04
N TYR A 418 -38.73 -21.85 -1.06
CA TYR A 418 -37.67 -22.34 -0.18
C TYR A 418 -36.53 -22.99 -0.97
N ARG A 419 -36.84 -23.83 -1.96
CA ARG A 419 -35.81 -24.46 -2.82
C ARG A 419 -35.02 -23.47 -3.65
N ARG A 420 -35.57 -22.28 -3.95
CA ARG A 420 -34.86 -21.19 -4.63
C ARG A 420 -34.00 -20.38 -3.67
N LEU A 421 -34.49 -20.15 -2.46
CA LEU A 421 -33.73 -19.48 -1.40
C LEU A 421 -32.54 -20.34 -0.92
N VAL A 422 -32.73 -21.66 -0.84
CA VAL A 422 -31.70 -22.62 -0.41
C VAL A 422 -31.50 -23.69 -1.49
N PRO A 423 -30.86 -23.34 -2.61
CA PRO A 423 -30.67 -24.25 -3.73
C PRO A 423 -29.67 -25.37 -3.37
N ALA A 424 -29.92 -26.58 -3.88
CA ALA A 424 -28.98 -27.69 -3.74
C ALA A 424 -27.81 -27.51 -4.72
N LYS A 425 -26.57 -27.51 -4.21
CA LYS A 425 -25.35 -27.52 -5.02
C LYS A 425 -24.67 -28.87 -4.86
N LYS A 426 -24.48 -29.59 -5.98
CA LYS A 426 -23.98 -30.99 -5.97
C LYS A 426 -24.80 -31.89 -5.02
N GLY A 427 -26.12 -31.73 -5.02
CA GLY A 427 -27.05 -32.52 -4.21
C GLY A 427 -27.18 -32.09 -2.74
N VAL A 428 -26.38 -31.14 -2.26
CA VAL A 428 -26.39 -30.71 -0.85
C VAL A 428 -26.93 -29.29 -0.72
N ARG A 429 -27.88 -29.09 0.20
CA ARG A 429 -28.34 -27.76 0.62
C ARG A 429 -27.51 -27.26 1.78
N LYS A 430 -27.20 -25.96 1.79
CA LYS A 430 -26.53 -25.29 2.91
C LYS A 430 -27.13 -23.90 3.10
N PHE A 431 -27.40 -23.52 4.35
CA PHE A 431 -27.73 -22.14 4.68
C PHE A 431 -26.51 -21.24 4.46
N SER A 432 -26.75 -20.03 3.97
CA SER A 432 -25.72 -18.98 3.96
C SER A 432 -25.58 -18.35 5.35
N PRO A 433 -24.45 -17.71 5.68
CA PRO A 433 -24.22 -17.09 6.99
C PRO A 433 -25.35 -16.13 7.43
N VAL A 434 -25.93 -15.38 6.50
CA VAL A 434 -27.03 -14.44 6.80
C VAL A 434 -28.34 -15.16 7.15
N MET A 435 -28.61 -16.33 6.58
CA MET A 435 -29.84 -17.10 6.86
C MET A 435 -29.91 -17.59 8.30
N PHE A 436 -28.77 -17.85 8.95
CA PHE A 436 -28.75 -18.19 10.37
C PHE A 436 -29.27 -17.06 11.26
N ARG A 437 -29.14 -15.80 10.84
CA ARG A 437 -29.71 -14.66 11.56
C ARG A 437 -31.23 -14.68 11.52
N ARG A 438 -31.80 -15.02 10.35
CA ARG A 438 -33.24 -15.20 10.18
C ARG A 438 -33.76 -16.39 11.00
N LEU A 439 -33.06 -17.53 10.97
CA LEU A 439 -33.42 -18.71 11.77
C LEU A 439 -33.43 -18.39 13.26
N LYS A 440 -32.38 -17.72 13.76
CA LYS A 440 -32.32 -17.25 15.14
C LYS A 440 -33.48 -16.31 15.50
N LYS A 441 -33.81 -15.36 14.61
CA LYS A 441 -34.97 -14.46 14.79
C LYS A 441 -36.30 -15.20 14.84
N LEU A 442 -36.41 -16.33 14.15
CA LEU A 442 -37.58 -17.20 14.13
C LEU A 442 -37.61 -18.23 15.28
N GLY A 443 -36.57 -18.31 16.11
CA GLY A 443 -36.44 -19.32 17.17
C GLY A 443 -36.22 -20.73 16.62
N ILE A 444 -35.54 -20.86 15.48
CA ILE A 444 -35.23 -22.15 14.84
C ILE A 444 -33.73 -22.44 15.01
N ASP A 445 -33.40 -23.48 15.77
CA ASP A 445 -32.00 -23.87 16.06
C ASP A 445 -31.41 -24.88 15.06
N LYS A 446 -32.20 -25.33 14.09
CA LYS A 446 -31.77 -26.31 13.09
C LYS A 446 -30.76 -25.72 12.11
N THR A 447 -29.65 -26.44 11.90
CA THR A 447 -28.56 -25.99 11.02
C THR A 447 -28.55 -26.65 9.66
N ASN A 448 -29.25 -27.78 9.49
CA ASN A 448 -29.41 -28.45 8.20
C ASN A 448 -30.72 -28.00 7.53
N PRO A 449 -30.65 -27.45 6.31
CA PRO A 449 -31.83 -27.09 5.52
C PRO A 449 -32.89 -28.20 5.39
N ASP A 450 -32.46 -29.45 5.27
CA ASP A 450 -33.37 -30.56 5.02
C ASP A 450 -34.11 -31.06 6.29
N ASP A 451 -33.74 -30.55 7.47
CA ASP A 451 -34.37 -30.91 8.75
C ASP A 451 -35.55 -30.00 9.11
N LEU A 452 -35.78 -28.91 8.35
CA LEU A 452 -36.90 -27.99 8.61
C LEU A 452 -38.25 -28.66 8.33
N THR A 453 -39.21 -28.48 9.24
CA THR A 453 -40.60 -28.90 9.02
C THR A 453 -41.28 -28.03 7.96
N LYS A 454 -42.46 -28.42 7.48
CA LYS A 454 -43.21 -27.62 6.51
C LYS A 454 -43.57 -26.23 7.07
N GLU A 455 -43.90 -26.15 8.35
CA GLU A 455 -44.24 -24.92 9.06
C GLU A 455 -43.01 -24.01 9.21
N GLU A 456 -41.86 -24.59 9.58
CA GLU A 456 -40.60 -23.85 9.67
C GLU A 456 -40.13 -23.35 8.30
N ILE A 457 -40.28 -24.17 7.25
CA ILE A 457 -40.02 -23.78 5.85
C ILE A 457 -40.90 -22.58 5.47
N ALA A 458 -42.20 -22.61 5.78
CA ALA A 458 -43.11 -21.51 5.47
C ALA A 458 -42.68 -20.22 6.20
N LYS A 459 -42.41 -20.28 7.51
CA LYS A 459 -41.94 -19.14 8.30
C LYS A 459 -40.59 -18.57 7.85
N PHE A 460 -39.69 -19.44 7.41
CA PHE A 460 -38.39 -19.03 6.90
C PHE A 460 -38.49 -18.39 5.51
N ALA A 461 -39.25 -19.02 4.60
CA ALA A 461 -39.37 -18.58 3.22
C ALA A 461 -40.21 -17.31 3.06
N ARG A 462 -41.18 -17.08 3.95
CA ARG A 462 -42.07 -15.90 3.93
C ARG A 462 -41.56 -14.82 4.88
N LEU A 463 -41.37 -13.62 4.35
CA LEU A 463 -41.30 -12.41 5.18
C LEU A 463 -42.69 -11.82 5.37
N ASP A 464 -43.61 -12.09 4.44
CA ASP A 464 -45.00 -11.60 4.46
C ASP A 464 -45.06 -10.09 4.68
N ILE A 465 -44.25 -9.36 3.89
CA ILE A 465 -44.14 -7.90 3.95
C ILE A 465 -45.51 -7.28 3.70
N ASP A 466 -45.93 -6.36 4.57
CA ASP A 466 -47.09 -5.53 4.33
C ASP A 466 -46.70 -4.31 3.47
N PRO A 467 -47.17 -4.21 2.21
CA PRO A 467 -46.75 -3.16 1.29
C PRO A 467 -47.00 -1.73 1.80
N GLU A 468 -48.01 -1.53 2.64
CA GLU A 468 -48.36 -0.22 3.21
C GLU A 468 -47.34 0.26 4.26
N THR A 469 -46.56 -0.65 4.82
CA THR A 469 -45.57 -0.36 5.87
C THR A 469 -44.15 -0.15 5.32
N ILE A 470 -43.95 -0.27 4.00
CA ILE A 470 -42.64 -0.09 3.38
C ILE A 470 -42.22 1.36 3.51
N THR A 471 -41.18 1.61 4.32
CA THR A 471 -40.57 2.93 4.49
C THR A 471 -39.46 3.17 3.48
N TRP A 472 -38.89 2.12 2.90
CA TRP A 472 -37.76 2.22 1.99
C TRP A 472 -38.16 2.77 0.61
N ARG A 473 -37.60 3.94 0.27
CA ARG A 473 -37.78 4.64 -1.00
C ARG A 473 -36.58 4.42 -1.93
N ARG A 474 -36.70 4.84 -3.18
CA ARG A 474 -35.57 4.86 -4.14
C ARG A 474 -34.82 6.19 -4.05
N VAL A 475 -33.66 6.29 -4.69
CA VAL A 475 -32.89 7.53 -4.70
C VAL A 475 -32.28 7.86 -6.06
N VAL A 476 -32.12 9.16 -6.30
CA VAL A 476 -31.38 9.71 -7.43
C VAL A 476 -30.68 11.00 -6.99
N ASP A 477 -29.43 11.22 -7.42
CA ASP A 477 -28.68 12.42 -7.05
C ASP A 477 -28.94 13.57 -8.03
N CYS A 478 -30.22 13.86 -8.24
CA CYS A 478 -30.72 14.93 -9.09
C CYS A 478 -31.90 15.63 -8.39
N ASN A 479 -32.04 16.93 -8.61
CA ASN A 479 -33.15 17.70 -8.08
C ASN A 479 -34.41 17.49 -8.94
N ASP A 480 -35.06 16.33 -8.79
CA ASP A 480 -36.28 16.00 -9.53
C ASP A 480 -37.50 15.92 -8.61
N ARG A 481 -38.35 16.95 -8.68
CA ARG A 481 -39.57 17.01 -7.86
C ARG A 481 -40.69 16.07 -8.33
N HIS A 482 -40.66 15.61 -9.59
CA HIS A 482 -41.71 14.75 -10.15
C HIS A 482 -41.60 13.30 -9.66
N LEU A 483 -40.46 12.92 -9.08
CA LEU A 483 -40.26 11.59 -8.50
C LEU A 483 -40.66 11.49 -7.02
N ARG A 484 -41.17 12.58 -6.40
CA ARG A 484 -41.56 12.56 -4.97
C ARG A 484 -42.68 11.56 -4.67
N GLY A 485 -43.60 11.38 -5.62
CA GLY A 485 -44.68 10.39 -5.56
C GLY A 485 -44.85 9.74 -6.92
N ILE A 486 -44.75 8.41 -6.98
CA ILE A 486 -44.89 7.61 -8.20
C ILE A 486 -45.63 6.31 -7.88
N THR A 487 -46.16 5.67 -8.92
CA THR A 487 -46.64 4.29 -8.85
C THR A 487 -45.74 3.39 -9.69
N ILE A 488 -45.24 2.30 -9.11
CA ILE A 488 -44.38 1.31 -9.81
C ILE A 488 -45.15 0.03 -10.15
N GLY A 489 -44.53 -0.88 -10.92
CA GLY A 489 -45.13 -2.19 -11.25
C GLY A 489 -46.26 -2.13 -12.29
N GLN A 490 -46.29 -1.08 -13.11
CA GLN A 490 -47.35 -0.85 -14.09
C GLN A 490 -47.23 -1.72 -15.36
N ALA A 491 -46.10 -2.41 -15.55
CA ALA A 491 -45.90 -3.27 -16.71
C ALA A 491 -46.82 -4.50 -16.65
N PRO A 492 -47.23 -5.06 -17.80
CA PRO A 492 -48.14 -6.20 -17.85
C PRO A 492 -47.65 -7.44 -17.09
N THR A 493 -46.34 -7.62 -16.95
CA THR A 493 -45.68 -8.72 -16.24
C THR A 493 -45.85 -8.63 -14.72
N GLU A 494 -46.03 -7.43 -14.18
CA GLU A 494 -46.22 -7.14 -12.75
C GLU A 494 -47.69 -6.78 -12.43
N LYS A 495 -48.61 -7.07 -13.36
CA LYS A 495 -50.03 -6.72 -13.24
C LYS A 495 -50.63 -7.17 -11.89
N GLY A 496 -51.28 -6.23 -11.21
CA GLY A 496 -51.89 -6.46 -9.90
C GLY A 496 -50.93 -6.35 -8.72
N GLN A 497 -49.65 -6.03 -8.95
CA GLN A 497 -48.63 -5.87 -7.92
C GLN A 497 -48.02 -4.46 -7.93
N THR A 498 -48.86 -3.47 -8.23
CA THR A 498 -48.49 -2.05 -8.21
C THR A 498 -48.42 -1.53 -6.79
N ARG A 499 -47.50 -0.59 -6.51
CA ARG A 499 -47.49 0.16 -5.25
C ARG A 499 -47.10 1.62 -5.45
N GLU A 500 -47.53 2.46 -4.52
CA GLU A 500 -47.09 3.85 -4.42
C GLU A 500 -45.77 3.94 -3.67
N THR A 501 -44.89 4.82 -4.13
CA THR A 501 -43.58 5.09 -3.52
C THR A 501 -43.03 6.42 -4.04
N GLY A 502 -41.72 6.65 -3.90
CA GLY A 502 -41.06 7.79 -4.51
C GLY A 502 -39.54 7.70 -4.42
N PHE A 503 -38.91 8.78 -4.85
CA PHE A 503 -37.47 8.99 -4.77
C PHE A 503 -37.14 10.11 -3.78
N ASP A 504 -36.02 9.94 -3.10
CA ASP A 504 -35.35 10.99 -2.34
C ASP A 504 -34.00 11.31 -2.98
N ILE A 505 -33.39 12.44 -2.60
CA ILE A 505 -32.04 12.76 -3.04
C ILE A 505 -31.05 11.77 -2.41
N THR A 506 -30.06 11.28 -3.14
CA THR A 506 -29.18 10.18 -2.68
C THR A 506 -28.50 10.44 -1.35
N VAL A 507 -28.08 11.67 -1.07
CA VAL A 507 -27.46 12.05 0.21
C VAL A 507 -28.41 11.95 1.42
N ALA A 508 -29.72 11.81 1.20
CA ALA A 508 -30.70 11.56 2.25
C ALA A 508 -30.91 10.07 2.57
N SER A 509 -30.26 9.16 1.82
CA SER A 509 -30.35 7.71 2.07
C SER A 509 -29.80 7.34 3.44
N GLU A 510 -30.43 6.39 4.12
CA GLU A 510 -29.90 5.78 5.35
C GLU A 510 -28.53 5.13 5.11
N CYS A 511 -28.26 4.61 3.91
CA CYS A 511 -26.94 4.09 3.54
C CYS A 511 -25.85 5.17 3.68
N MET A 512 -26.16 6.44 3.40
CA MET A 512 -25.21 7.55 3.57
C MET A 512 -24.92 7.82 5.05
N ALA A 513 -25.95 7.78 5.90
CA ALA A 513 -25.78 7.91 7.34
C ALA A 513 -24.95 6.76 7.92
N ILE A 514 -25.19 5.53 7.45
CA ILE A 514 -24.42 4.36 7.86
C ILE A 514 -22.96 4.48 7.43
N LEU A 515 -22.68 4.89 6.19
CA LEU A 515 -21.33 5.16 5.71
C LEU A 515 -20.59 6.14 6.65
N ALA A 516 -21.23 7.26 6.99
CA ALA A 516 -20.64 8.30 7.85
C ALA A 516 -20.45 7.90 9.32
N LEU A 517 -21.12 6.85 9.80
CA LEU A 517 -21.09 6.39 11.19
C LEU A 517 -20.35 5.05 11.39
N SER A 518 -19.82 4.48 10.32
CA SER A 518 -19.15 3.17 10.36
C SER A 518 -17.67 3.32 10.70
N ASN A 519 -17.16 2.44 11.56
CA ASN A 519 -15.74 2.42 11.94
C ASN A 519 -14.90 1.44 11.09
N SER A 520 -15.54 0.50 10.40
CA SER A 520 -14.89 -0.52 9.57
C SER A 520 -15.88 -1.09 8.56
N LEU A 521 -15.38 -1.87 7.60
CA LEU A 521 -16.21 -2.59 6.64
C LEU A 521 -17.16 -3.59 7.34
N GLU A 522 -16.69 -4.22 8.42
CA GLU A 522 -17.49 -5.13 9.24
C GLU A 522 -18.61 -4.40 9.97
N ASP A 523 -18.32 -3.27 10.63
CA ASP A 523 -19.33 -2.44 11.31
C ASP A 523 -20.37 -1.92 10.31
N MET A 524 -19.93 -1.45 9.14
CA MET A 524 -20.82 -1.01 8.06
C MET A 524 -21.77 -2.13 7.62
N ARG A 525 -21.26 -3.35 7.41
CA ARG A 525 -22.08 -4.52 7.05
C ARG A 525 -23.14 -4.82 8.10
N GLU A 526 -22.78 -4.76 9.39
CA GLU A 526 -23.71 -5.01 10.48
C GLU A 526 -24.78 -3.93 10.61
N ARG A 527 -24.43 -2.66 10.36
CA ARG A 527 -25.40 -1.55 10.31
C ARG A 527 -26.35 -1.70 9.12
N LEU A 528 -25.82 -1.96 7.92
CA LEU A 528 -26.63 -2.19 6.73
C LEU A 528 -27.62 -3.34 6.92
N GLY A 529 -27.16 -4.47 7.48
CA GLY A 529 -28.02 -5.63 7.74
C GLY A 529 -29.17 -5.36 8.73
N ARG A 530 -29.00 -4.39 9.64
CA ARG A 530 -29.99 -4.01 10.67
C ARG A 530 -31.04 -3.00 10.19
N MET A 531 -30.87 -2.37 9.02
CA MET A 531 -31.85 -1.42 8.48
C MET A 531 -33.22 -2.08 8.40
N VAL A 532 -34.24 -1.45 8.99
CA VAL A 532 -35.64 -1.90 8.95
C VAL A 532 -36.31 -1.24 7.74
N VAL A 533 -36.83 -2.06 6.83
CA VAL A 533 -37.36 -1.56 5.53
C VAL A 533 -38.88 -1.58 5.45
N ALA A 534 -39.53 -2.41 6.27
CA ALA A 534 -40.97 -2.59 6.35
C ALA A 534 -41.32 -3.39 7.62
N SER A 535 -42.62 -3.61 7.83
CA SER A 535 -43.13 -4.63 8.74
C SER A 535 -43.81 -5.76 7.96
N SER A 536 -43.86 -6.95 8.56
CA SER A 536 -44.72 -8.03 8.08
C SER A 536 -46.18 -7.73 8.42
N ARG A 537 -47.13 -8.45 7.82
CA ARG A 537 -48.56 -8.37 8.18
C ARG A 537 -48.84 -8.75 9.63
N SER A 538 -47.93 -9.48 10.28
CA SER A 538 -47.98 -9.80 11.70
C SER A 538 -47.42 -8.71 12.63
N GLY A 539 -46.92 -7.60 12.07
CA GLY A 539 -46.32 -6.50 12.81
C GLY A 539 -44.82 -6.65 13.10
N GLU A 540 -44.22 -7.80 12.78
CA GLU A 540 -42.77 -8.01 12.97
C GLU A 540 -41.94 -7.15 12.00
N PRO A 541 -40.88 -6.47 12.45
CA PRO A 541 -40.03 -5.66 11.58
C PRO A 541 -39.29 -6.56 10.59
N VAL A 542 -39.12 -6.10 9.35
CA VAL A 542 -38.36 -6.79 8.29
C VAL A 542 -37.09 -6.01 8.01
N THR A 543 -35.94 -6.67 8.12
CA THR A 543 -34.63 -6.02 7.94
C THR A 543 -33.99 -6.29 6.58
N CYS A 544 -32.96 -5.52 6.23
CA CYS A 544 -32.14 -5.77 5.04
C CYS A 544 -31.51 -7.17 5.02
N ASP A 545 -31.10 -7.71 6.18
CA ASP A 545 -30.60 -9.10 6.27
C ASP A 545 -31.73 -10.14 6.09
N ASP A 546 -32.98 -9.85 6.49
CA ASP A 546 -34.13 -10.73 6.21
C ASP A 546 -34.40 -10.84 4.69
N ILE A 547 -34.22 -9.73 3.96
CA ILE A 547 -34.27 -9.69 2.48
C ILE A 547 -33.07 -10.43 1.87
N GLY A 548 -31.93 -10.49 2.58
CA GLY A 548 -30.69 -11.14 2.14
C GLY A 548 -29.71 -10.20 1.45
N CYS A 549 -29.86 -8.89 1.61
CA CYS A 549 -29.08 -7.91 0.84
C CYS A 549 -27.87 -7.32 1.59
N GLY A 550 -27.73 -7.49 2.90
CA GLY A 550 -26.69 -6.81 3.70
C GLY A 550 -25.25 -6.98 3.15
N GLY A 551 -24.89 -8.19 2.73
CA GLY A 551 -23.59 -8.45 2.10
C GLY A 551 -23.43 -7.80 0.72
N ALA A 552 -24.49 -7.77 -0.10
CA ALA A 552 -24.46 -7.15 -1.42
C ALA A 552 -24.32 -5.62 -1.35
N LEU A 553 -25.03 -4.98 -0.41
CA LEU A 553 -24.88 -3.54 -0.15
C LEU A 553 -23.47 -3.21 0.32
N THR A 554 -22.91 -4.05 1.22
CA THR A 554 -21.52 -3.89 1.69
C THR A 554 -20.53 -3.98 0.53
N ALA A 555 -20.72 -4.93 -0.38
CA ALA A 555 -19.85 -5.08 -1.55
C ALA A 555 -19.89 -3.85 -2.48
N LEU A 556 -21.06 -3.24 -2.67
CA LEU A 556 -21.20 -2.01 -3.45
C LEU A 556 -20.50 -0.81 -2.79
N LEU A 557 -20.44 -0.78 -1.45
CA LEU A 557 -19.85 0.30 -0.68
C LEU A 557 -18.40 0.05 -0.24
N LYS A 558 -17.77 -1.05 -0.71
CA LYS A 558 -16.43 -1.48 -0.25
C LYS A 558 -15.34 -0.41 -0.46
N ASP A 559 -15.46 0.37 -1.52
CA ASP A 559 -14.51 1.42 -1.86
C ASP A 559 -15.00 2.79 -1.34
N ALA A 560 -16.31 2.98 -1.23
CA ALA A 560 -16.93 4.20 -0.72
C ALA A 560 -16.60 4.46 0.76
N ILE A 561 -16.36 3.41 1.55
CA ILE A 561 -15.93 3.55 2.96
C ILE A 561 -14.51 4.12 3.13
N LYS A 562 -13.69 4.08 2.08
CA LYS A 562 -12.34 4.66 2.11
C LYS A 562 -12.44 6.18 1.93
N PRO A 563 -11.86 6.99 2.84
CA PRO A 563 -11.92 8.44 2.73
C PRO A 563 -11.15 8.94 1.52
N ASN A 564 -11.57 10.09 1.00
CA ASN A 564 -10.99 10.72 -0.17
C ASN A 564 -9.97 11.78 0.25
N LEU A 565 -8.75 11.71 -0.28
CA LEU A 565 -7.71 12.72 -0.11
C LEU A 565 -7.75 13.69 -1.28
N MET A 566 -7.78 14.99 -0.98
CA MET A 566 -7.53 16.10 -1.92
C MET A 566 -6.69 17.18 -1.22
N GLN A 567 -6.68 18.41 -1.73
CA GLN A 567 -5.87 19.50 -1.21
C GLN A 567 -6.58 20.85 -1.31
N THR A 568 -6.14 21.80 -0.49
CA THR A 568 -6.55 23.22 -0.60
C THR A 568 -5.74 23.96 -1.68
N LEU A 569 -6.09 25.21 -1.95
CA LEU A 569 -5.32 26.10 -2.83
C LEU A 569 -3.82 26.18 -2.47
N GLU A 570 -3.47 26.11 -1.19
CA GLU A 570 -2.06 26.14 -0.75
C GLU A 570 -1.44 24.76 -0.58
N GLY A 571 -2.09 23.70 -1.09
CA GLY A 571 -1.58 22.33 -0.98
C GLY A 571 -1.59 21.78 0.45
N THR A 572 -2.39 22.35 1.34
CA THR A 572 -2.68 21.79 2.68
C THR A 572 -3.80 20.75 2.61
N TYR A 573 -3.93 19.95 3.66
CA TYR A 573 -4.53 18.62 3.55
C TYR A 573 -6.03 18.60 3.75
N TRP A 574 -6.64 17.70 3.00
CA TRP A 574 -8.08 17.55 3.00
C TRP A 574 -8.48 16.08 2.89
N LEU A 575 -9.28 15.64 3.86
CA LEU A 575 -9.87 14.30 3.90
C LEU A 575 -11.40 14.43 3.84
N LEU A 576 -12.05 13.60 3.04
CA LEU A 576 -13.50 13.61 2.85
C LEU A 576 -14.13 12.24 3.01
#